data_AF-A0A3M8F127-F1
#
_entry.id   AF-A0A3M8F127-F1
#
_cell.length_a   1.000
_cell.length_b   1.000
_cell.length_c   1.000
_cell.angle_alpha   90.00
_cell.angle_beta   90.00
_cell.angle_gamma   90.00
#
_symmetry.space_group_name_H-M   'P 1'
#
loop_
_entity.id
_entity.type
_entity.pdbx_description
1 polymer ?
#
loop_
_entity_poly.entity_id
_entity_poly.type
_entity_poly.pdbx_seq_one_letter_code
_entity_poly.pdbx_strand_id
1 'polypeptide(L)'
;MTPETFFANFGHLAEAPNGVQKLRELILSLAVRGKLVPQDPNDETASVLLTRIKAEKERLVKEKKIKKSDPLPPVSADEEPYALPQGWEWERLNNISYLITDGEHISPRKTKSGIPLLTAKNVTEKGVNFFDLQYVSREDADKFWERCNPEFGDILVCSRGTIGRCTVNNTPERYCLMGSVILVKPWRELNSDFLNFLLSTAWAQALMKGMSGATAVQALYLKDIRSCPIPFPPLAEQHHIVAKVDQLMALCEELEERQQRSRVKLTRLNNAALDRLLNARETEIFTAAWRLVRDNFDLLYTTPETIAKLRQAILQLAVQGKLVPQNPNDEPASVLLARIKAEKERLVKEKKIRKSEPLPPVNADEAPYELPRGWKWARFPELGELGRGKSKHRPRNDPALYKDGKYPLVQTGDVARAKCFVRTYKGLYGEIGLAQSRLWPKGTMCITIAANIADSGILEFDACFPDSVVGFVPSVEIGDALYFEFFMRTAKARLLDFAPSTAQKNINLEILEQLLIPLPPLPELFRIVAKVDQLMALCDELEAKLAKSQAKAEKMATAAVKALIAA
;
A
#
# COMPACT_ATOMS: atom_id res chain seq x y z
N MET A 1 -3.97 -29.85 15.28
CA MET A 1 -5.30 -29.27 15.00
C MET A 1 -5.87 -30.06 13.84
N THR A 2 -7.06 -30.65 13.95
CA THR A 2 -7.61 -31.51 12.88
C THR A 2 -8.24 -30.65 11.76
N PRO A 3 -8.49 -31.20 10.55
CA PRO A 3 -9.22 -30.50 9.49
C PRO A 3 -10.56 -29.90 9.96
N GLU A 4 -11.28 -30.58 10.85
CA GLU A 4 -12.54 -30.09 11.44
C GLU A 4 -12.32 -28.85 12.30
N THR A 5 -11.22 -28.83 13.06
CA THR A 5 -10.85 -27.68 13.88
C THR A 5 -10.39 -26.50 13.01
N PHE A 6 -9.79 -26.76 11.84
CA PHE A 6 -9.46 -25.74 10.85
C PHE A 6 -10.74 -25.09 10.29
N PHE A 7 -11.72 -25.88 9.84
CA PHE A 7 -12.97 -25.35 9.32
C PHE A 7 -13.76 -24.56 10.37
N ALA A 8 -13.72 -24.99 11.64
CA ALA A 8 -14.35 -24.27 12.74
C ALA A 8 -13.75 -22.87 12.98
N ASN A 9 -12.48 -22.64 12.61
CA ASN A 9 -11.76 -21.38 12.83
C ASN A 9 -11.48 -20.59 11.54
N PHE A 10 -12.02 -21.06 10.40
CA PHE A 10 -11.76 -20.49 9.08
C PHE A 10 -12.06 -18.99 9.01
N GLY A 11 -13.21 -18.57 9.55
CA GLY A 11 -13.62 -17.16 9.60
C GLY A 11 -12.70 -16.29 10.46
N HIS A 12 -12.25 -16.78 11.62
CA HIS A 12 -11.38 -16.02 12.52
C HIS A 12 -9.98 -15.83 11.94
N LEU A 13 -9.47 -16.80 11.20
CA LEU A 13 -8.19 -16.67 10.49
C LEU A 13 -8.27 -15.61 9.39
N ALA A 14 -9.42 -15.51 8.71
CA ALA A 14 -9.63 -14.52 7.66
C ALA A 14 -9.62 -13.07 8.19
N GLU A 15 -10.07 -12.84 9.43
CA GLU A 15 -10.15 -11.50 10.05
C GLU A 15 -8.78 -10.89 10.40
N ALA A 16 -7.71 -11.71 10.46
CA ALA A 16 -6.37 -11.23 10.72
C ALA A 16 -5.82 -10.43 9.51
N PRO A 17 -4.86 -9.51 9.72
CA PRO A 17 -4.14 -8.88 8.61
C PRO A 17 -3.52 -9.94 7.69
N ASN A 18 -3.78 -9.81 6.38
CA ASN A 18 -3.39 -10.80 5.36
C ASN A 18 -3.93 -12.22 5.62
N GLY A 19 -5.00 -12.35 6.41
CA GLY A 19 -5.56 -13.63 6.85
C GLY A 19 -6.06 -14.50 5.69
N VAL A 20 -6.81 -13.91 4.77
CA VAL A 20 -7.35 -14.64 3.60
C VAL A 20 -6.23 -15.16 2.70
N GLN A 21 -5.19 -14.36 2.45
CA GLN A 21 -4.03 -14.82 1.69
C GLN A 21 -3.34 -16.03 2.35
N LYS A 22 -3.17 -16.00 3.67
CA LYS A 22 -2.62 -17.13 4.43
C LYS A 22 -3.52 -18.36 4.39
N LEU A 23 -4.85 -18.17 4.35
CA LEU A 23 -5.81 -19.25 4.17
C LEU A 23 -5.65 -19.92 2.80
N ARG A 24 -5.52 -19.14 1.71
CA ARG A 24 -5.28 -19.70 0.37
C ARG A 24 -4.02 -20.56 0.32
N GLU A 25 -2.92 -20.05 0.89
CA GLU A 25 -1.66 -20.80 0.98
C GLU A 25 -1.79 -22.10 1.78
N LEU A 26 -2.51 -22.05 2.90
CA LEU A 26 -2.77 -23.23 3.73
C LEU A 26 -3.65 -24.26 3.00
N ILE A 27 -4.72 -23.82 2.32
CA ILE A 27 -5.61 -24.70 1.54
C ILE A 27 -4.79 -25.49 0.50
N LEU A 28 -3.96 -24.80 -0.28
CA LEU A 28 -3.10 -25.46 -1.28
C LEU A 28 -2.08 -26.39 -0.61
N SER A 29 -1.53 -26.01 0.55
CA SER A 29 -0.59 -26.87 1.27
C SER A 29 -1.25 -28.16 1.79
N LEU A 30 -2.47 -28.06 2.33
CA LEU A 30 -3.22 -29.23 2.80
C LEU A 30 -3.68 -30.11 1.64
N ALA A 31 -4.06 -29.51 0.51
CA ALA A 31 -4.49 -30.22 -0.71
C ALA A 31 -3.40 -31.21 -1.18
N VAL A 32 -2.16 -30.73 -1.30
CA VAL A 32 -1.07 -31.53 -1.90
C VAL A 32 -0.42 -32.50 -0.92
N ARG A 33 -0.78 -32.42 0.36
CA ARG A 33 -0.36 -33.35 1.42
C ARG A 33 -1.41 -34.44 1.68
N GLY A 34 -2.54 -34.41 0.96
CA GLY A 34 -3.69 -35.29 1.20
C GLY A 34 -4.33 -35.09 2.58
N LYS A 35 -4.31 -33.86 3.10
CA LYS A 35 -4.93 -33.50 4.39
C LYS A 35 -6.19 -32.66 4.24
N LEU A 36 -6.61 -32.38 3.00
CA LEU A 36 -7.76 -31.52 2.71
C LEU A 36 -9.08 -32.29 2.62
N VAL A 37 -9.04 -33.52 2.13
CA VAL A 37 -10.20 -34.42 1.98
C VAL A 37 -9.89 -35.76 2.66
N PRO A 38 -10.90 -36.50 3.16
CA PRO A 38 -10.70 -37.86 3.66
C PRO A 38 -10.26 -38.82 2.54
N GLN A 39 -9.38 -39.77 2.88
CA GLN A 39 -9.02 -40.87 1.97
C GLN A 39 -10.15 -41.91 1.90
N ASP A 40 -10.48 -42.39 0.70
CA ASP A 40 -11.39 -43.53 0.51
C ASP A 40 -10.57 -44.82 0.29
N PRO A 41 -10.67 -45.83 1.18
CA PRO A 41 -9.97 -47.10 1.00
C PRO A 41 -10.38 -47.88 -0.25
N ASN A 42 -11.52 -47.54 -0.87
CA ASN A 42 -12.00 -48.17 -2.11
C ASN A 42 -11.48 -47.48 -3.37
N ASP A 43 -10.81 -46.32 -3.24
CA ASP A 43 -10.22 -45.65 -4.39
C ASP A 43 -9.08 -46.49 -5.00
N GLU A 44 -8.98 -46.44 -6.33
CA GLU A 44 -7.82 -47.00 -7.03
C GLU A 44 -6.54 -46.31 -6.55
N THR A 45 -5.56 -47.08 -6.07
CA THR A 45 -4.31 -46.51 -5.57
C THR A 45 -3.49 -45.84 -6.68
N ALA A 46 -2.67 -44.85 -6.31
CA ALA A 46 -1.76 -44.17 -7.21
C ALA A 46 -0.86 -45.14 -8.00
N SER A 47 -0.42 -46.24 -7.37
CA SER A 47 0.38 -47.30 -8.00
C SER A 47 -0.26 -47.91 -9.25
N VAL A 48 -1.57 -48.17 -9.19
CA VAL A 48 -2.32 -48.75 -10.31
C VAL A 48 -2.44 -47.73 -11.44
N LEU A 49 -2.75 -46.48 -11.12
CA LEU A 49 -2.79 -45.38 -12.08
C LEU A 49 -1.42 -45.16 -12.75
N LEU A 50 -0.32 -45.17 -11.99
CA LEU A 50 1.04 -45.07 -12.53
C LEU A 50 1.39 -46.23 -13.47
N THR A 51 0.93 -47.44 -13.15
CA THR A 51 1.09 -48.61 -14.02
C THR A 51 0.36 -48.43 -15.35
N ARG A 52 -0.88 -47.92 -15.33
CA ARG A 52 -1.66 -47.60 -16.54
C ARG A 52 -0.96 -46.53 -17.38
N ILE A 53 -0.51 -45.46 -16.74
CA ILE A 53 0.26 -44.37 -17.34
C ILE A 53 1.52 -44.90 -18.03
N LYS A 54 2.29 -45.76 -17.35
CA LYS A 54 3.53 -46.34 -17.89
C LYS A 54 3.25 -47.21 -19.11
N ALA A 55 2.26 -48.09 -19.03
CA ALA A 55 1.87 -48.96 -20.15
C ALA A 55 1.43 -48.15 -21.38
N GLU A 56 0.66 -47.09 -21.16
CA GLU A 56 0.23 -46.18 -22.21
C GLU A 56 1.42 -45.41 -22.82
N LYS A 57 2.35 -44.93 -21.99
CA LYS A 57 3.60 -44.29 -22.45
C LYS A 57 4.40 -45.21 -23.35
N GLU A 58 4.56 -46.47 -22.94
CA GLU A 58 5.28 -47.48 -23.73
C GLU A 58 4.56 -47.76 -25.06
N ARG A 59 3.22 -47.80 -25.08
CA ARG A 59 2.42 -47.93 -26.31
C ARG A 59 2.64 -46.75 -27.25
N LEU A 60 2.53 -45.51 -26.77
CA LEU A 60 2.68 -44.30 -27.59
C LEU A 60 4.12 -44.13 -28.12
N VAL A 61 5.13 -44.56 -27.36
CA VAL A 61 6.53 -44.62 -27.84
C VAL A 61 6.67 -45.63 -28.99
N LYS A 62 6.07 -46.84 -28.86
CA LYS A 62 6.07 -47.85 -29.93
C LYS A 62 5.36 -47.34 -31.19
N GLU A 63 4.27 -46.61 -31.03
CA GLU A 63 3.52 -45.96 -32.12
C GLU A 63 4.21 -44.71 -32.69
N LYS A 64 5.38 -44.31 -32.15
CA LYS A 64 6.12 -43.09 -32.53
C LYS A 64 5.34 -41.78 -32.37
N LYS A 65 4.28 -41.78 -31.54
CA LYS A 65 3.48 -40.60 -31.22
C LYS A 65 4.18 -39.68 -30.21
N ILE A 66 5.02 -40.26 -29.34
CA ILE A 66 5.86 -39.52 -28.40
C ILE A 66 7.31 -40.05 -28.45
N LYS A 67 8.27 -39.20 -28.10
CA LYS A 67 9.68 -39.59 -27.99
C LYS A 67 9.91 -40.36 -26.68
N LYS A 68 10.77 -41.37 -26.73
CA LYS A 68 11.23 -42.06 -25.52
C LYS A 68 12.00 -41.07 -24.64
N SER A 69 11.54 -40.90 -23.40
CA SER A 69 12.25 -40.08 -22.40
C SER A 69 13.37 -40.89 -21.75
N ASP A 70 14.45 -40.22 -21.36
CA ASP A 70 15.49 -40.84 -20.55
C ASP A 70 14.92 -41.30 -19.19
N PRO A 71 15.33 -42.49 -18.71
CA PRO A 71 14.90 -42.95 -17.39
C PRO A 71 15.49 -42.04 -16.31
N LEU A 72 14.62 -41.59 -15.39
CA LEU A 72 15.02 -40.86 -14.20
C LEU A 72 15.09 -41.82 -13.01
N PRO A 73 16.00 -41.58 -12.04
CA PRO A 73 15.99 -42.36 -10.80
C PRO A 73 14.65 -42.17 -10.06
N PRO A 74 14.19 -43.20 -9.32
CA PRO A 74 13.09 -43.05 -8.38
C PRO A 74 13.31 -41.86 -7.43
N VAL A 75 12.23 -41.34 -6.84
CA VAL A 75 12.33 -40.35 -5.77
C VAL A 75 13.00 -41.02 -4.56
N SER A 76 14.07 -40.42 -4.03
CA SER A 76 14.76 -40.94 -2.85
C SER A 76 14.20 -40.32 -1.57
N ALA A 77 14.39 -40.99 -0.43
CA ALA A 77 13.83 -40.57 0.86
C ALA A 77 14.28 -39.16 1.32
N ASP A 78 15.44 -38.67 0.86
CA ASP A 78 15.94 -37.31 1.13
C ASP A 78 15.22 -36.23 0.30
N GLU A 79 14.53 -36.61 -0.78
CA GLU A 79 13.72 -35.72 -1.61
C GLU A 79 12.26 -35.66 -1.15
N GLU A 80 11.86 -36.49 -0.17
CA GLU A 80 10.51 -36.55 0.37
C GLU A 80 10.33 -35.52 1.51
N PRO A 81 9.72 -34.35 1.28
CA PRO A 81 9.56 -33.32 2.30
C PRO A 81 8.62 -33.69 3.46
N TYR A 82 7.77 -34.71 3.27
CA TYR A 82 6.78 -35.17 4.24
C TYR A 82 6.25 -36.56 3.88
N ALA A 83 5.69 -37.25 4.88
CA ALA A 83 5.00 -38.52 4.69
C ALA A 83 3.68 -38.33 3.92
N LEU A 84 3.41 -39.22 2.98
CA LEU A 84 2.17 -39.26 2.21
C LEU A 84 1.09 -40.12 2.89
N PRO A 85 -0.20 -39.86 2.64
CA PRO A 85 -1.28 -40.76 3.05
C PRO A 85 -1.21 -42.13 2.37
N GLN A 86 -1.95 -43.09 2.91
CA GLN A 86 -2.12 -44.39 2.28
C GLN A 86 -2.72 -44.23 0.87
N GLY A 87 -2.15 -44.94 -0.10
CA GLY A 87 -2.62 -44.93 -1.50
C GLY A 87 -1.97 -43.88 -2.40
N TRP A 88 -1.20 -42.95 -1.84
CA TRP A 88 -0.40 -41.97 -2.58
C TRP A 88 1.03 -42.47 -2.81
N GLU A 89 1.69 -41.96 -3.86
CA GLU A 89 3.09 -42.25 -4.13
C GLU A 89 3.88 -40.98 -4.49
N TRP A 90 5.17 -40.95 -4.18
CA TRP A 90 6.09 -39.95 -4.71
C TRP A 90 6.53 -40.35 -6.12
N GLU A 91 6.41 -39.44 -7.08
CA GLU A 91 6.78 -39.69 -8.47
C GLU A 91 7.48 -38.47 -9.09
N ARG A 92 8.17 -38.66 -10.22
CA ARG A 92 8.75 -37.59 -11.04
C ARG A 92 7.72 -37.00 -11.98
N LEU A 93 7.66 -35.67 -12.08
CA LEU A 93 6.75 -34.98 -13.01
C LEU A 93 6.86 -35.47 -14.46
N ASN A 94 8.05 -35.87 -14.91
CA ASN A 94 8.27 -36.44 -16.24
C ASN A 94 7.56 -37.79 -16.47
N ASN A 95 7.36 -38.60 -15.43
CA ASN A 95 6.72 -39.90 -15.54
C ASN A 95 5.20 -39.77 -15.74
N ILE A 96 4.61 -38.72 -15.16
CA ILE A 96 3.19 -38.40 -15.31
C ILE A 96 2.87 -37.37 -16.42
N SER A 97 3.84 -37.08 -17.29
CA SER A 97 3.67 -36.18 -18.43
C SER A 97 3.98 -36.88 -19.75
N TYR A 98 3.23 -36.54 -20.81
CA TYR A 98 3.52 -37.00 -22.16
C TYR A 98 4.59 -36.14 -22.85
N LEU A 99 4.69 -34.86 -22.48
CA LEU A 99 5.72 -33.95 -22.97
C LEU A 99 6.06 -32.90 -21.91
N ILE A 100 7.35 -32.61 -21.75
CA ILE A 100 7.83 -31.42 -21.04
C ILE A 100 8.86 -30.75 -21.94
N THR A 101 8.51 -29.57 -22.44
CA THR A 101 9.29 -28.81 -23.43
C THR A 101 9.17 -27.32 -23.13
N ASP A 102 9.83 -26.48 -23.90
CA ASP A 102 9.71 -25.02 -23.81
C ASP A 102 9.56 -24.41 -25.20
N GLY A 103 9.14 -23.14 -25.18
CA GLY A 103 8.93 -22.35 -26.38
C GLY A 103 10.22 -21.98 -27.11
N GLU A 104 10.09 -21.10 -28.10
CA GLU A 104 11.17 -20.72 -29.00
C GLU A 104 12.26 -19.87 -28.31
N HIS A 105 13.54 -20.24 -28.45
CA HIS A 105 14.66 -19.55 -27.81
C HIS A 105 15.24 -18.44 -28.67
N ILE A 106 15.13 -18.57 -29.99
CA ILE A 106 15.58 -17.56 -30.94
C ILE A 106 14.40 -16.63 -31.22
N SER A 107 14.52 -15.35 -30.86
CA SER A 107 13.42 -14.40 -31.08
C SER A 107 12.99 -14.40 -32.56
N PRO A 108 11.74 -14.77 -32.86
CA PRO A 108 11.29 -14.88 -34.23
C PRO A 108 10.97 -13.50 -34.82
N ARG A 109 10.80 -13.43 -36.14
CA ARG A 109 10.39 -12.20 -36.81
C ARG A 109 8.96 -11.85 -36.39
N LYS A 110 8.82 -10.71 -35.73
CA LYS A 110 7.52 -10.24 -35.22
C LYS A 110 6.70 -9.61 -36.34
N THR A 111 5.40 -9.88 -36.32
CA THR A 111 4.41 -9.30 -37.24
C THR A 111 3.46 -8.37 -36.49
N LYS A 112 2.73 -7.51 -37.23
CA LYS A 112 1.70 -6.63 -36.63
C LYS A 112 0.42 -7.38 -36.26
N SER A 113 0.17 -8.53 -36.91
CA SER A 113 -0.97 -9.42 -36.71
C SER A 113 -0.56 -10.85 -37.05
N GLY A 114 -1.29 -11.85 -36.55
CA GLY A 114 -0.99 -13.26 -36.78
C GLY A 114 -1.32 -14.09 -35.55
N ILE A 115 -0.49 -15.10 -35.27
CA ILE A 115 -0.64 -15.96 -34.08
C ILE A 115 0.04 -15.28 -32.89
N PRO A 116 -0.62 -15.16 -31.72
CA PRO A 116 -0.02 -14.61 -30.52
C PRO A 116 1.24 -15.37 -30.09
N LEU A 117 2.28 -14.63 -29.72
CA LEU A 117 3.52 -15.13 -29.15
C LEU A 117 3.60 -14.71 -27.67
N LEU A 118 3.42 -15.67 -26.78
CA LEU A 118 3.38 -15.44 -25.35
C LEU A 118 4.75 -15.61 -24.70
N THR A 119 5.00 -14.80 -23.68
CA THR A 119 6.21 -14.84 -22.86
C THR A 119 5.83 -15.02 -21.39
N ALA A 120 6.81 -15.07 -20.49
CA ALA A 120 6.56 -15.15 -19.06
C ALA A 120 5.63 -14.02 -18.52
N LYS A 121 5.54 -12.87 -19.19
CA LYS A 121 4.62 -11.78 -18.79
C LYS A 121 3.14 -12.14 -18.98
N ASN A 122 2.86 -13.08 -19.88
CA ASN A 122 1.52 -13.52 -20.25
C ASN A 122 1.03 -14.69 -19.38
N VAL A 123 1.91 -15.31 -18.58
CA VAL A 123 1.53 -16.37 -17.64
C VAL A 123 1.28 -15.74 -16.28
N THR A 124 0.03 -15.79 -15.82
CA THR A 124 -0.40 -15.22 -14.54
C THR A 124 -1.00 -16.32 -13.64
N GLU A 125 -1.09 -16.07 -12.34
CA GLU A 125 -1.73 -16.99 -11.38
C GLU A 125 -3.23 -17.21 -11.67
N LYS A 126 -3.85 -16.33 -12.48
CA LYS A 126 -5.27 -16.39 -12.85
C LYS A 126 -5.52 -16.98 -14.24
N GLY A 127 -4.49 -17.44 -14.93
CA GLY A 127 -4.60 -17.89 -16.31
C GLY A 127 -3.66 -17.18 -17.28
N VAL A 128 -3.92 -17.43 -18.56
CA VAL A 128 -3.17 -16.85 -19.68
C VAL A 128 -3.70 -15.44 -19.97
N ASN A 129 -2.80 -14.46 -19.99
CA ASN A 129 -3.11 -13.06 -20.25
C ASN A 129 -2.78 -12.69 -21.71
N PHE A 130 -3.82 -12.30 -22.46
CA PHE A 130 -3.74 -11.89 -23.86
C PHE A 130 -3.66 -10.36 -24.08
N PHE A 131 -3.21 -9.60 -23.08
CA PHE A 131 -2.90 -8.17 -23.24
C PHE A 131 -1.44 -7.95 -23.70
N ASP A 132 -1.21 -6.86 -24.43
CA ASP A 132 0.12 -6.43 -24.92
C ASP A 132 0.86 -7.55 -25.68
N LEU A 133 0.17 -8.09 -26.70
CA LEU A 133 0.63 -9.24 -27.47
C LEU A 133 1.66 -8.87 -28.54
N GLN A 134 2.57 -9.82 -28.77
CA GLN A 134 3.37 -9.88 -29.97
C GLN A 134 2.81 -10.98 -30.87
N TYR A 135 3.05 -10.87 -32.17
CA TYR A 135 2.54 -11.84 -33.15
C TYR A 135 3.66 -12.40 -33.99
N VAL A 136 3.46 -13.62 -34.46
CA VAL A 136 4.28 -14.29 -35.46
C VAL A 136 3.43 -14.68 -36.66
N SER A 137 4.08 -14.91 -37.80
CA SER A 137 3.40 -15.41 -38.99
C SER A 137 2.83 -16.81 -38.73
N ARG A 138 1.84 -17.22 -39.53
CA ARG A 138 1.30 -18.59 -39.42
C ARG A 138 2.34 -19.65 -39.77
N GLU A 139 3.21 -19.36 -40.72
CA GLU A 139 4.31 -20.26 -41.11
C GLU A 139 5.30 -20.49 -39.95
N ASP A 140 5.66 -19.41 -39.23
CA ASP A 140 6.51 -19.52 -38.05
C ASP A 140 5.80 -20.29 -36.91
N ALA A 141 4.50 -20.01 -36.71
CA ALA A 141 3.70 -20.70 -35.71
C ALA A 141 3.61 -22.22 -35.96
N ASP A 142 3.36 -22.63 -37.22
CA ASP A 142 3.31 -24.03 -37.61
C ASP A 142 4.63 -24.75 -37.29
N LYS A 143 5.78 -24.10 -37.53
CA LYS A 143 7.11 -24.61 -37.16
C LYS A 143 7.30 -24.69 -35.64
N PHE A 144 6.88 -23.69 -34.88
CA PHE A 144 7.03 -23.71 -33.41
C PHE A 144 6.18 -24.81 -32.77
N TRP A 145 4.98 -25.06 -33.30
CA TRP A 145 4.08 -26.10 -32.80
C TRP A 145 4.60 -27.53 -33.00
N GLU A 146 5.51 -27.77 -33.95
CA GLU A 146 6.18 -29.08 -34.08
C GLU A 146 6.94 -29.49 -32.82
N ARG A 147 7.48 -28.50 -32.09
CA ARG A 147 8.20 -28.71 -30.81
C ARG A 147 7.32 -28.43 -29.60
N CYS A 148 6.56 -27.35 -29.63
CA CYS A 148 5.85 -26.80 -28.48
C CYS A 148 4.46 -26.30 -28.90
N ASN A 149 3.45 -27.16 -28.78
CA ASN A 149 2.05 -26.87 -29.10
C ASN A 149 1.16 -26.88 -27.86
N PRO A 150 0.94 -25.73 -27.20
CA PRO A 150 0.04 -25.65 -26.05
C PRO A 150 -1.40 -25.99 -26.43
N GLU A 151 -2.03 -26.85 -25.63
CA GLU A 151 -3.42 -27.28 -25.77
C GLU A 151 -4.20 -26.98 -24.48
N PHE A 152 -5.52 -26.93 -24.59
CA PHE A 152 -6.38 -26.76 -23.42
C PHE A 152 -6.10 -27.85 -22.38
N GLY A 153 -5.96 -27.45 -21.12
CA GLY A 153 -5.62 -28.34 -20.01
C GLY A 153 -4.11 -28.54 -19.80
N ASP A 154 -3.25 -28.06 -20.68
CA ASP A 154 -1.79 -28.10 -20.43
C ASP A 154 -1.39 -27.10 -19.33
N ILE A 155 -0.24 -27.30 -18.71
CA ILE A 155 0.29 -26.40 -17.67
C ILE A 155 1.44 -25.58 -18.25
N LEU A 156 1.36 -24.26 -18.07
CA LEU A 156 2.42 -23.33 -18.42
C LEU A 156 3.24 -22.98 -17.18
N VAL A 157 4.57 -22.99 -17.27
CA VAL A 157 5.46 -22.65 -16.15
C VAL A 157 6.51 -21.64 -16.60
N CYS A 158 6.64 -20.51 -15.92
CA CYS A 158 7.66 -19.51 -16.20
C CYS A 158 9.07 -20.05 -15.89
N SER A 159 9.93 -20.08 -16.90
CA SER A 159 11.33 -20.52 -16.75
C SER A 159 12.29 -19.37 -16.45
N ARG A 160 11.95 -18.13 -16.83
CA ARG A 160 12.77 -16.92 -16.66
C ARG A 160 11.92 -15.76 -16.17
N GLY A 161 12.53 -14.82 -15.44
CA GLY A 161 11.83 -13.67 -14.85
C GLY A 161 11.08 -14.08 -13.57
N THR A 162 9.82 -14.52 -13.71
CA THR A 162 9.01 -14.98 -12.56
C THR A 162 9.07 -16.50 -12.40
N ILE A 163 10.29 -16.99 -12.16
CA ILE A 163 10.60 -18.43 -12.14
C ILE A 163 9.63 -19.20 -11.25
N GLY A 164 9.06 -20.26 -11.80
CA GLY A 164 8.15 -21.19 -11.12
C GLY A 164 6.67 -20.82 -11.24
N ARG A 165 6.31 -19.56 -11.54
CA ARG A 165 4.89 -19.19 -11.70
C ARG A 165 4.24 -20.08 -12.76
N CYS A 166 3.09 -20.65 -12.44
CA CYS A 166 2.39 -21.57 -13.33
C CYS A 166 0.89 -21.29 -13.42
N THR A 167 0.27 -21.82 -14.47
CA THR A 167 -1.19 -21.85 -14.64
C THR A 167 -1.60 -22.98 -15.57
N VAL A 168 -2.84 -23.47 -15.42
CA VAL A 168 -3.49 -24.29 -16.44
C VAL A 168 -3.88 -23.39 -17.63
N ASN A 169 -3.69 -23.91 -18.84
CA ASN A 169 -4.20 -23.34 -20.07
C ASN A 169 -5.70 -23.61 -20.18
N ASN A 170 -6.51 -22.66 -19.74
CA ASN A 170 -7.97 -22.73 -19.72
C ASN A 170 -8.63 -22.07 -20.94
N THR A 171 -7.88 -21.90 -22.03
CA THR A 171 -8.28 -21.11 -23.21
C THR A 171 -8.23 -21.99 -24.46
N PRO A 172 -9.25 -21.94 -25.34
CA PRO A 172 -9.17 -22.58 -26.66
C PRO A 172 -8.30 -21.80 -27.66
N GLU A 173 -7.91 -20.56 -27.37
CA GLU A 173 -7.11 -19.73 -28.27
C GLU A 173 -5.75 -20.38 -28.59
N ARG A 174 -5.36 -20.29 -29.87
CA ARG A 174 -4.08 -20.81 -30.38
C ARG A 174 -3.00 -19.75 -30.22
N TYR A 175 -1.86 -20.14 -29.65
CA TYR A 175 -0.70 -19.27 -29.46
C TYR A 175 0.61 -20.06 -29.45
N CYS A 176 1.72 -19.35 -29.62
CA CYS A 176 3.07 -19.87 -29.49
C CYS A 176 3.71 -19.38 -28.18
N LEU A 177 4.68 -20.12 -27.67
CA LEU A 177 5.44 -19.75 -26.49
C LEU A 177 6.86 -19.33 -26.87
N MET A 178 7.42 -18.34 -26.17
CA MET A 178 8.85 -18.11 -26.10
C MET A 178 9.50 -19.00 -25.05
N GLY A 179 10.81 -19.25 -25.17
CA GLY A 179 11.62 -20.09 -24.26
C GLY A 179 11.71 -19.59 -22.81
N SER A 180 11.05 -18.48 -22.48
CA SER A 180 10.75 -18.04 -21.12
C SER A 180 9.59 -18.81 -20.45
N VAL A 181 8.88 -19.67 -21.20
CA VAL A 181 7.76 -20.47 -20.72
C VAL A 181 7.98 -21.94 -21.09
N ILE A 182 7.90 -22.80 -20.08
CA ILE A 182 7.89 -24.25 -20.19
C ILE A 182 6.43 -24.70 -20.34
N LEU A 183 6.23 -25.66 -21.23
CA LEU A 183 4.99 -26.37 -21.46
C LEU A 183 5.10 -27.75 -20.81
N VAL A 184 4.23 -28.00 -19.82
CA VAL A 184 4.04 -29.31 -19.19
C VAL A 184 2.72 -29.86 -19.68
N LYS A 185 2.78 -31.05 -20.24
CA LYS A 185 1.68 -31.71 -20.94
C LYS A 185 1.37 -32.99 -20.13
N PRO A 186 0.44 -32.92 -19.14
CA PRO A 186 0.14 -34.03 -18.24
C PRO A 186 -0.68 -35.11 -18.94
N TRP A 187 -0.69 -36.34 -18.40
CA TRP A 187 -1.57 -37.39 -18.95
C TRP A 187 -3.03 -36.96 -18.97
N ARG A 188 -3.74 -37.30 -20.06
CA ARG A 188 -5.11 -36.83 -20.33
C ARG A 188 -6.13 -37.21 -19.26
N GLU A 189 -5.92 -38.33 -18.57
CA GLU A 189 -6.80 -38.76 -17.48
C GLU A 189 -6.54 -37.97 -16.19
N LEU A 190 -5.42 -37.26 -16.06
CA LEU A 190 -5.08 -36.52 -14.85
C LEU A 190 -5.80 -35.19 -14.76
N ASN A 191 -5.99 -34.74 -13.52
CA ASN A 191 -6.55 -33.43 -13.26
C ASN A 191 -5.43 -32.36 -13.26
N SER A 192 -5.39 -31.54 -14.30
CA SER A 192 -4.38 -30.48 -14.46
C SER A 192 -4.46 -29.40 -13.38
N ASP A 193 -5.63 -29.14 -12.81
CA ASP A 193 -5.79 -28.15 -11.74
C ASP A 193 -5.11 -28.63 -10.45
N PHE A 194 -5.20 -29.93 -10.12
CA PHE A 194 -4.45 -30.51 -9.00
C PHE A 194 -2.94 -30.33 -9.18
N LEU A 195 -2.41 -30.62 -10.36
CA LEU A 195 -0.99 -30.42 -10.66
C LEU A 195 -0.59 -28.94 -10.61
N ASN A 196 -1.46 -28.04 -11.06
CA ASN A 196 -1.22 -26.61 -10.93
C ASN A 196 -1.21 -26.16 -9.46
N PHE A 197 -2.10 -26.66 -8.61
CA PHE A 197 -2.08 -26.40 -7.17
C PHE A 197 -0.77 -26.85 -6.52
N LEU A 198 -0.31 -28.04 -6.88
CA LEU A 198 0.97 -28.61 -6.44
C LEU A 198 2.15 -27.72 -6.80
N LEU A 199 2.26 -27.37 -8.08
CA LEU A 199 3.34 -26.51 -8.58
C LEU A 199 3.27 -25.10 -7.98
N SER A 200 2.07 -24.62 -7.62
CA SER A 200 1.86 -23.31 -7.00
C SER A 200 2.20 -23.26 -5.51
N THR A 201 2.41 -24.40 -4.84
CA THR A 201 2.73 -24.40 -3.41
C THR A 201 4.08 -23.75 -3.11
N ALA A 202 4.20 -23.13 -1.93
CA ALA A 202 5.43 -22.48 -1.49
C ALA A 202 6.65 -23.42 -1.52
N TRP A 203 6.45 -24.71 -1.21
CA TRP A 203 7.50 -25.72 -1.29
C TRP A 203 7.93 -25.99 -2.73
N ALA A 204 7.00 -26.26 -3.65
CA ALA A 204 7.33 -26.50 -5.07
C ALA A 204 7.98 -25.26 -5.71
N GLN A 205 7.49 -24.06 -5.38
CA GLN A 205 8.09 -22.80 -5.82
C GLN A 205 9.51 -22.61 -5.28
N ALA A 206 9.76 -22.95 -4.01
CA ALA A 206 11.10 -22.89 -3.42
C ALA A 206 12.05 -23.92 -4.07
N LEU A 207 11.55 -25.12 -4.36
CA LEU A 207 12.29 -26.17 -5.04
C LEU A 207 12.70 -25.74 -6.45
N MET A 208 11.75 -25.26 -7.26
CA MET A 208 12.02 -24.76 -8.62
C MET A 208 12.99 -23.58 -8.63
N LYS A 209 12.91 -22.67 -7.65
CA LYS A 209 13.86 -21.55 -7.51
C LYS A 209 15.24 -22.03 -7.06
N GLY A 210 15.32 -22.97 -6.13
CA GLY A 210 16.59 -23.56 -5.68
C GLY A 210 17.32 -24.33 -6.78
N MET A 211 16.58 -24.92 -7.71
CA MET A 211 17.13 -25.57 -8.91
C MET A 211 17.68 -24.58 -9.95
N SER A 212 17.21 -23.32 -9.94
CA SER A 212 17.72 -22.30 -10.85
C SER A 212 19.15 -21.90 -10.42
N GLY A 213 20.15 -22.38 -11.16
CA GLY A 213 21.57 -22.26 -10.78
C GLY A 213 22.03 -20.81 -10.51
N ALA A 214 23.14 -20.66 -9.78
CA ALA A 214 23.73 -19.38 -9.35
C ALA A 214 24.41 -18.55 -10.46
N THR A 215 24.00 -18.71 -11.73
CA THR A 215 24.56 -17.94 -12.86
C THR A 215 23.93 -16.54 -12.96
N ALA A 216 24.53 -15.67 -13.78
CA ALA A 216 24.06 -14.28 -13.96
C ALA A 216 22.62 -14.13 -14.49
N VAL A 217 22.02 -15.21 -15.02
CA VAL A 217 20.61 -15.27 -15.43
C VAL A 217 19.99 -16.51 -14.80
N GLN A 218 19.24 -16.32 -13.71
CA GLN A 218 18.47 -17.39 -13.10
C GLN A 218 17.44 -17.94 -14.10
N ALA A 219 17.45 -19.26 -14.31
CA ALA A 219 16.50 -19.94 -15.17
C ALA A 219 16.19 -21.35 -14.63
N LEU A 220 14.93 -21.77 -14.75
CA LEU A 220 14.52 -23.16 -14.53
C LEU A 220 14.73 -23.95 -15.84
N TYR A 221 15.56 -24.99 -15.81
CA TYR A 221 15.85 -25.79 -17.00
C TYR A 221 14.92 -27.01 -17.11
N LEU A 222 14.74 -27.50 -18.34
CA LEU A 222 13.88 -28.67 -18.61
C LEU A 222 14.29 -29.91 -17.81
N LYS A 223 15.59 -30.13 -17.60
CA LYS A 223 16.07 -31.26 -16.79
C LYS A 223 15.57 -31.20 -15.35
N ASP A 224 15.51 -29.99 -14.78
CA ASP A 224 15.21 -29.77 -13.36
C ASP A 224 13.71 -29.99 -13.11
N ILE A 225 12.85 -29.37 -13.94
CA ILE A 225 11.41 -29.56 -13.84
C ILE A 225 10.98 -31.00 -14.14
N ARG A 226 11.67 -31.70 -15.06
CA ARG A 226 11.42 -33.13 -15.34
C ARG A 226 11.71 -34.01 -14.13
N SER A 227 12.76 -33.69 -13.37
CA SER A 227 13.14 -34.40 -12.14
C SER A 227 12.34 -33.98 -10.90
N CYS A 228 11.46 -32.99 -10.99
CA CYS A 228 10.72 -32.49 -9.84
C CYS A 228 9.92 -33.63 -9.17
N PRO A 229 10.17 -33.96 -7.90
CA PRO A 229 9.37 -34.90 -7.13
C PRO A 229 7.99 -34.29 -6.86
N ILE A 230 6.95 -35.09 -7.03
CA ILE A 230 5.56 -34.68 -6.83
C ILE A 230 4.81 -35.72 -5.98
N PRO A 231 3.97 -35.30 -5.02
CA PRO A 231 3.02 -36.19 -4.40
C PRO A 231 1.92 -36.55 -5.41
N PHE A 232 1.72 -37.85 -5.66
CA PHE A 232 0.80 -38.34 -6.67
C PHE A 232 -0.35 -39.15 -6.02
N PRO A 233 -1.57 -38.60 -5.97
CA PRO A 233 -2.75 -39.26 -5.42
C PRO A 233 -3.53 -40.12 -6.43
N PRO A 234 -4.43 -41.00 -5.93
CA PRO A 234 -5.52 -41.59 -6.70
C PRO A 234 -6.27 -40.59 -7.59
N LEU A 235 -6.73 -41.01 -8.77
CA LEU A 235 -7.43 -40.12 -9.70
C LEU A 235 -8.74 -39.56 -9.11
N ALA A 236 -9.52 -40.40 -8.43
CA ALA A 236 -10.76 -39.96 -7.78
C ALA A 236 -10.47 -38.88 -6.72
N GLU A 237 -9.44 -39.08 -5.89
CA GLU A 237 -9.01 -38.12 -4.88
C GLU A 237 -8.52 -36.80 -5.52
N GLN A 238 -7.86 -36.81 -6.70
CA GLN A 238 -7.52 -35.57 -7.42
C GLN A 238 -8.76 -34.70 -7.68
N HIS A 239 -9.84 -35.31 -8.18
CA HIS A 239 -11.08 -34.60 -8.44
C HIS A 239 -11.76 -34.10 -7.16
N HIS A 240 -11.76 -34.91 -6.10
CA HIS A 240 -12.29 -34.49 -4.79
C HIS A 240 -11.50 -33.33 -4.18
N ILE A 241 -10.17 -33.36 -4.29
CA ILE A 241 -9.28 -32.28 -3.85
C ILE A 241 -9.60 -31.00 -4.62
N VAL A 242 -9.69 -31.08 -5.96
CA VAL A 242 -9.94 -29.89 -6.79
C VAL A 242 -11.29 -29.26 -6.45
N ALA A 243 -12.36 -30.06 -6.40
CA ALA A 243 -13.68 -29.58 -6.00
C ALA A 243 -13.66 -28.91 -4.60
N LYS A 244 -12.87 -29.46 -3.66
CA LYS A 244 -12.76 -28.90 -2.31
C LYS A 244 -11.94 -27.61 -2.28
N VAL A 245 -10.83 -27.53 -3.02
CA VAL A 245 -10.03 -26.31 -3.15
C VAL A 245 -10.90 -25.19 -3.75
N ASP A 246 -11.61 -25.46 -4.84
CA ASP A 246 -12.48 -24.47 -5.49
C ASP A 246 -13.55 -23.93 -4.52
N GLN A 247 -14.20 -24.82 -3.76
CA GLN A 247 -15.17 -24.43 -2.73
C GLN A 247 -14.56 -23.47 -1.70
N LEU A 248 -13.34 -23.75 -1.23
CA LEU A 248 -12.68 -22.96 -0.19
C LEU A 248 -12.06 -21.66 -0.73
N MET A 249 -11.62 -21.66 -1.98
CA MET A 249 -11.16 -20.45 -2.65
C MET A 249 -12.32 -19.48 -2.90
N ALA A 250 -13.50 -19.98 -3.32
CA ALA A 250 -14.71 -19.18 -3.42
C ALA A 250 -15.12 -18.58 -2.06
N LEU A 251 -15.02 -19.35 -0.97
CA LEU A 251 -15.27 -18.84 0.38
C LEU A 251 -14.25 -17.76 0.79
N CYS A 252 -12.97 -17.93 0.42
CA CYS A 252 -11.95 -16.89 0.62
C CYS A 252 -12.32 -15.59 -0.10
N GLU A 253 -12.78 -15.67 -1.35
CA GLU A 253 -13.24 -14.51 -2.13
C GLU A 253 -14.45 -13.82 -1.48
N GLU A 254 -15.46 -14.58 -1.04
CA GLU A 254 -16.63 -14.03 -0.33
C GLU A 254 -16.23 -13.29 0.95
N LEU A 255 -15.29 -13.86 1.73
CA LEU A 255 -14.80 -13.23 2.96
C LEU A 255 -14.05 -11.92 2.67
N GLU A 256 -13.19 -11.88 1.66
CA GLU A 256 -12.51 -10.66 1.23
C GLU A 256 -13.50 -9.57 0.81
N GLU A 257 -14.49 -9.92 -0.01
CA GLU A 257 -15.52 -8.98 -0.42
C GLU A 257 -16.34 -8.47 0.76
N ARG A 258 -16.70 -9.34 1.71
CA ARG A 258 -17.44 -8.97 2.92
C ARG A 258 -16.63 -8.01 3.79
N GLN A 259 -15.33 -8.25 3.96
CA GLN A 259 -14.42 -7.37 4.70
C GLN A 259 -14.32 -6.00 4.02
N GLN A 260 -14.12 -5.98 2.70
CA GLN A 260 -14.03 -4.73 1.94
C GLN A 260 -15.34 -3.93 2.00
N ARG A 261 -16.49 -4.60 1.84
CA ARG A 261 -17.82 -3.96 1.99
C ARG A 261 -18.00 -3.38 3.39
N SER A 262 -17.58 -4.10 4.43
CA SER A 262 -17.67 -3.64 5.82
C SER A 262 -16.80 -2.41 6.08
N ARG A 263 -15.57 -2.40 5.55
CA ARG A 263 -14.66 -1.25 5.63
C ARG A 263 -15.24 -0.02 4.93
N VAL A 264 -15.76 -0.16 3.72
CA VAL A 264 -16.39 0.95 2.98
C VAL A 264 -17.60 1.51 3.75
N LYS A 265 -18.46 0.64 4.32
CA LYS A 265 -19.60 1.06 5.15
C LYS A 265 -19.14 1.84 6.38
N LEU A 266 -18.12 1.34 7.10
CA LEU A 266 -17.56 2.01 8.26
C LEU A 266 -17.02 3.40 7.90
N THR A 267 -16.23 3.50 6.84
CA THR A 267 -15.69 4.77 6.35
C THR A 267 -16.79 5.77 6.03
N ARG A 268 -17.88 5.32 5.38
CA ARG A 268 -19.03 6.16 5.05
C ARG A 268 -19.77 6.65 6.31
N LEU A 269 -20.00 5.77 7.27
CA LEU A 269 -20.65 6.11 8.53
C LEU A 269 -19.81 7.11 9.34
N ASN A 270 -18.50 6.88 9.42
CA ASN A 270 -17.55 7.78 10.08
C ASN A 270 -17.57 9.18 9.46
N ASN A 271 -17.51 9.27 8.12
CA ASN A 271 -17.60 10.55 7.42
C ASN A 271 -18.91 11.28 7.73
N ALA A 272 -20.06 10.59 7.62
CA ALA A 272 -21.35 11.21 7.87
C ALA A 272 -21.50 11.72 9.31
N ALA A 273 -20.96 10.97 10.29
CA ALA A 273 -20.98 11.38 11.69
C ALA A 273 -20.10 12.61 11.93
N LEU A 274 -18.89 12.65 11.35
CA LEU A 274 -17.98 13.78 11.44
C LEU A 274 -18.51 15.02 10.70
N ASP A 275 -19.06 14.85 9.50
CA ASP A 275 -19.62 15.95 8.72
C ASP A 275 -20.77 16.63 9.47
N ARG A 276 -21.64 15.85 10.11
CA ARG A 276 -22.73 16.38 10.94
C ARG A 276 -22.18 17.14 12.16
N LEU A 277 -21.11 16.64 12.79
CA LEU A 277 -20.48 17.29 13.94
C LEU A 277 -19.81 18.62 13.56
N LEU A 278 -19.01 18.63 12.48
CA LEU A 278 -18.21 19.77 12.05
C LEU A 278 -19.08 20.91 11.50
N ASN A 279 -20.17 20.57 10.79
CA ASN A 279 -21.05 21.55 10.16
C ASN A 279 -22.26 21.96 11.02
N ALA A 280 -22.41 21.41 12.23
CA ALA A 280 -23.48 21.82 13.14
C ALA A 280 -23.34 23.31 13.53
N ARG A 281 -24.37 24.10 13.23
CA ARG A 281 -24.46 25.53 13.58
C ARG A 281 -25.15 25.74 14.93
N GLU A 282 -26.13 24.90 15.24
CA GLU A 282 -26.89 24.95 16.49
C GLU A 282 -26.29 24.03 17.55
N THR A 283 -26.31 24.48 18.80
CA THR A 283 -25.78 23.74 19.96
C THR A 283 -26.47 22.38 20.14
N GLU A 284 -27.78 22.29 19.88
CA GLU A 284 -28.53 21.03 20.00
C GLU A 284 -28.09 20.00 18.95
N ILE A 285 -27.95 20.43 17.69
CA ILE A 285 -27.47 19.58 16.60
C ILE A 285 -26.04 19.11 16.87
N PHE A 286 -25.16 20.01 17.34
CA PHE A 286 -23.79 19.68 17.70
C PHE A 286 -23.76 18.65 18.82
N THR A 287 -24.55 18.86 19.89
CA THR A 287 -24.62 17.95 21.04
C THR A 287 -25.13 16.57 20.64
N ALA A 288 -26.15 16.50 19.79
CA ALA A 288 -26.66 15.24 19.27
C ALA A 288 -25.64 14.52 18.37
N ALA A 289 -24.93 15.25 17.49
CA ALA A 289 -23.88 14.70 16.65
C ALA A 289 -22.70 14.19 17.47
N TRP A 290 -22.29 14.94 18.50
CA TRP A 290 -21.24 14.52 19.42
C TRP A 290 -21.63 13.27 20.18
N ARG A 291 -22.88 13.19 20.68
CA ARG A 291 -23.40 12.00 21.33
C ARG A 291 -23.32 10.77 20.44
N LEU A 292 -23.68 10.90 19.15
CA LEU A 292 -23.56 9.82 18.18
C LEU A 292 -22.10 9.34 18.04
N VAL A 293 -21.14 10.26 17.87
CA VAL A 293 -19.72 9.93 17.73
C VAL A 293 -19.18 9.26 19.00
N ARG A 294 -19.49 9.85 20.17
CA ARG A 294 -19.06 9.34 21.48
C ARG A 294 -19.61 7.96 21.77
N ASP A 295 -20.92 7.76 21.59
CA ASP A 295 -21.59 6.51 21.95
C ASP A 295 -21.21 5.36 20.98
N ASN A 296 -20.61 5.67 19.83
CA ASN A 296 -20.15 4.70 18.83
C ASN A 296 -18.63 4.76 18.60
N PHE A 297 -17.85 5.33 19.52
CA PHE A 297 -16.44 5.62 19.31
C PHE A 297 -15.63 4.37 18.95
N ASP A 298 -15.82 3.28 19.69
CA ASP A 298 -15.12 2.01 19.50
C ASP A 298 -15.45 1.33 18.16
N LEU A 299 -16.62 1.63 17.58
CA LEU A 299 -16.98 1.17 16.24
C LEU A 299 -16.34 2.05 15.17
N LEU A 300 -16.41 3.38 15.36
CA LEU A 300 -16.04 4.38 14.36
C LEU A 300 -14.53 4.50 14.12
N TYR A 301 -13.70 4.13 15.09
CA TYR A 301 -12.25 4.36 15.06
C TYR A 301 -11.43 3.07 15.17
N THR A 302 -11.80 2.06 14.37
CA THR A 302 -11.14 0.74 14.32
C THR A 302 -10.08 0.61 13.22
N THR A 303 -9.88 1.64 12.39
CA THR A 303 -8.93 1.62 11.27
C THR A 303 -7.99 2.85 11.30
N PRO A 304 -6.77 2.75 10.73
CA PRO A 304 -5.87 3.90 10.67
C PRO A 304 -6.47 5.09 9.89
N GLU A 305 -7.26 4.80 8.85
CA GLU A 305 -7.94 5.80 8.03
C GLU A 305 -8.96 6.62 8.84
N THR A 306 -9.77 5.97 9.67
CA THR A 306 -10.75 6.64 10.51
C THR A 306 -10.12 7.44 11.64
N ILE A 307 -8.98 7.00 12.19
CA ILE A 307 -8.25 7.76 13.22
C ILE A 307 -7.59 9.00 12.61
N ALA A 308 -7.07 8.91 11.38
CA ALA A 308 -6.55 10.08 10.67
C ALA A 308 -7.64 11.16 10.48
N LYS A 309 -8.89 10.75 10.20
CA LYS A 309 -10.05 11.66 10.13
C LYS A 309 -10.42 12.26 11.49
N LEU A 310 -10.31 11.50 12.57
CA LEU A 310 -10.48 12.03 13.93
C LEU A 310 -9.50 13.17 14.21
N ARG A 311 -8.22 13.00 13.86
CA ARG A 311 -7.20 14.06 14.01
C ARG A 311 -7.58 15.32 13.24
N GLN A 312 -8.02 15.19 11.99
CA GLN A 312 -8.49 16.33 11.21
C GLN A 312 -9.71 16.99 11.84
N ALA A 313 -10.68 16.21 12.33
CA ALA A 313 -11.85 16.73 13.01
C ALA A 313 -11.49 17.50 14.29
N ILE A 314 -10.53 17.00 15.09
CA ILE A 314 -10.03 17.70 16.28
C ILE A 314 -9.48 19.09 15.91
N LEU A 315 -8.64 19.17 14.88
CA LEU A 315 -8.07 20.45 14.43
C LEU A 315 -9.15 21.38 13.88
N GLN A 316 -10.12 20.85 13.13
CA GLN A 316 -11.23 21.64 12.61
C GLN A 316 -12.10 22.21 13.75
N LEU A 317 -12.43 21.40 14.76
CA LEU A 317 -13.15 21.85 15.95
C LEU A 317 -12.36 22.87 16.75
N ALA A 318 -11.03 22.74 16.80
CA ALA A 318 -10.14 23.68 17.46
C ALA A 318 -10.26 25.08 16.84
N VAL A 319 -10.12 25.19 15.53
CA VAL A 319 -10.14 26.49 14.82
C VAL A 319 -11.54 27.07 14.64
N GLN A 320 -12.58 26.24 14.74
CA GLN A 320 -13.98 26.69 14.83
C GLN A 320 -14.39 27.15 16.24
N GLY A 321 -13.52 26.99 17.24
CA GLY A 321 -13.82 27.31 18.64
C GLY A 321 -14.87 26.40 19.27
N LYS A 322 -14.99 25.17 18.79
CA LYS A 322 -15.92 24.15 19.31
C LYS A 322 -15.26 23.13 20.22
N LEU A 323 -13.93 23.21 20.40
CA LEU A 323 -13.15 22.20 21.14
C LEU A 323 -13.09 22.43 22.65
N VAL A 324 -13.14 23.69 23.10
CA VAL A 324 -13.08 24.09 24.51
C VAL A 324 -14.21 25.07 24.84
N PRO A 325 -14.70 25.14 26.10
CA PRO A 325 -15.73 26.11 26.47
C PRO A 325 -15.22 27.57 26.40
N GLN A 326 -16.04 28.47 25.85
CA GLN A 326 -15.75 29.91 25.87
C GLN A 326 -15.89 30.46 27.30
N ASN A 327 -15.02 31.40 27.67
CA ASN A 327 -15.12 32.11 28.94
C ASN A 327 -15.49 33.57 28.67
N PRO A 328 -16.68 34.05 29.10
CA PRO A 328 -17.11 35.43 28.88
C PRO A 328 -16.19 36.50 29.48
N ASN A 329 -15.35 36.12 30.45
CA ASN A 329 -14.40 37.01 31.11
C ASN A 329 -13.02 37.04 30.42
N ASP A 330 -12.79 36.22 29.39
CA ASP A 330 -11.54 36.30 28.63
C ASP A 330 -11.48 37.62 27.86
N GLU A 331 -10.30 38.25 27.86
CA GLU A 331 -10.07 39.46 27.08
C GLU A 331 -10.31 39.18 25.59
N PRO A 332 -11.20 39.92 24.90
CA PRO A 332 -11.56 39.61 23.53
C PRO A 332 -10.36 39.79 22.58
N ALA A 333 -10.32 38.99 21.51
CA ALA A 333 -9.24 38.98 20.53
C ALA A 333 -8.97 40.35 19.89
N SER A 334 -9.96 41.25 19.87
CA SER A 334 -9.79 42.64 19.41
C SER A 334 -8.76 43.42 20.22
N VAL A 335 -8.62 43.17 21.52
CA VAL A 335 -7.63 43.84 22.37
C VAL A 335 -6.24 43.29 22.10
N LEU A 336 -6.10 41.96 21.92
CA LEU A 336 -4.86 41.34 21.47
C LEU A 336 -4.40 41.91 20.12
N LEU A 337 -5.30 42.03 19.14
CA LEU A 337 -5.00 42.63 17.84
C LEU A 337 -4.52 44.08 17.97
N ALA A 338 -5.13 44.87 18.86
CA ALA A 338 -4.70 46.24 19.13
C ALA A 338 -3.28 46.29 19.72
N ARG A 339 -2.94 45.38 20.64
CA ARG A 339 -1.58 45.25 21.20
C ARG A 339 -0.56 44.87 20.13
N ILE A 340 -0.86 43.87 19.30
CA ILE A 340 0.02 43.46 18.19
C ILE A 340 0.24 44.63 17.22
N LYS A 341 -0.81 45.37 16.89
CA LYS A 341 -0.72 46.54 16.02
C LYS A 341 0.19 47.62 16.61
N ALA A 342 0.01 47.96 17.89
CA ALA A 342 0.84 48.96 18.58
C ALA A 342 2.31 48.52 18.65
N GLU A 343 2.56 47.24 18.91
CA GLU A 343 3.91 46.67 18.91
C GLU A 343 4.55 46.74 17.52
N LYS A 344 3.80 46.39 16.48
CA LYS A 344 4.27 46.48 15.09
C LYS A 344 4.60 47.92 14.72
N GLU A 345 3.77 48.90 15.09
CA GLU A 345 4.04 50.31 14.88
C GLU A 345 5.30 50.79 15.60
N ARG A 346 5.56 50.30 16.83
CA ARG A 346 6.81 50.55 17.56
C ARG A 346 8.01 50.00 16.81
N LEU A 347 7.98 48.74 16.38
CA LEU A 347 9.07 48.09 15.66
C LEU A 347 9.35 48.74 14.29
N VAL A 348 8.33 49.26 13.61
CA VAL A 348 8.48 50.05 12.37
C VAL A 348 9.18 51.39 12.67
N LYS A 349 8.80 52.10 13.75
CA LYS A 349 9.47 53.34 14.17
C LYS A 349 10.93 53.11 14.53
N GLU A 350 11.23 51.98 15.18
CA GLU A 350 12.59 51.53 15.50
C GLU A 350 13.38 50.99 14.29
N LYS A 351 12.78 50.95 13.08
CA LYS A 351 13.37 50.41 11.85
C LYS A 351 13.79 48.93 11.94
N LYS A 352 13.24 48.19 12.90
CA LYS A 352 13.48 46.73 13.06
C LYS A 352 12.71 45.91 12.02
N ILE A 353 11.54 46.41 11.61
CA ILE A 353 10.71 45.80 10.56
C ILE A 353 10.27 46.84 9.54
N ARG A 354 9.94 46.39 8.32
CA ARG A 354 9.42 47.27 7.26
C ARG A 354 7.94 47.54 7.48
N LYS A 355 7.49 48.74 7.10
CA LYS A 355 6.07 49.08 7.05
C LYS A 355 5.39 48.22 5.97
N SER A 356 4.38 47.44 6.36
CA SER A 356 3.55 46.68 5.43
C SER A 356 2.48 47.57 4.80
N GLU A 357 2.04 47.21 3.60
CA GLU A 357 0.88 47.84 2.98
C GLU A 357 -0.38 47.56 3.80
N PRO A 358 -1.34 48.51 3.83
CA PRO A 358 -2.62 48.28 4.48
C PRO A 358 -3.40 47.18 3.74
N LEU A 359 -3.85 46.18 4.48
CA LEU A 359 -4.70 45.12 3.95
C LEU A 359 -6.14 45.65 3.78
N PRO A 360 -6.90 45.18 2.77
CA PRO A 360 -8.30 45.54 2.63
C PRO A 360 -9.09 45.04 3.85
N PRO A 361 -10.17 45.74 4.26
CA PRO A 361 -11.02 45.29 5.35
C PRO A 361 -11.49 43.84 5.13
N VAL A 362 -11.58 43.06 6.20
CA VAL A 362 -12.16 41.71 6.12
C VAL A 362 -13.63 41.84 5.76
N ASN A 363 -14.03 41.30 4.61
CA ASN A 363 -15.44 41.21 4.24
C ASN A 363 -16.08 40.05 5.02
N ALA A 364 -17.15 40.33 5.77
CA ALA A 364 -17.87 39.32 6.53
C ALA A 364 -18.47 38.22 5.63
N ASP A 365 -18.79 38.54 4.37
CA ASP A 365 -19.33 37.59 3.39
C ASP A 365 -18.28 36.58 2.89
N GLU A 366 -16.99 36.86 3.09
CA GLU A 366 -15.89 35.95 2.72
C GLU A 366 -15.52 34.97 3.85
N ALA A 367 -16.11 35.14 5.04
CA ALA A 367 -15.83 34.30 6.20
C ALA A 367 -16.37 32.88 5.99
N PRO A 368 -15.54 31.83 6.18
CA PRO A 368 -15.98 30.46 5.93
C PRO A 368 -17.00 29.93 6.96
N TYR A 369 -17.12 30.55 8.14
CA TYR A 369 -18.11 30.21 9.17
C TYR A 369 -18.26 31.34 10.20
N GLU A 370 -19.29 31.24 11.05
CA GLU A 370 -19.50 32.16 12.16
C GLU A 370 -18.49 31.90 13.29
N LEU A 371 -17.91 32.97 13.82
CA LEU A 371 -16.97 32.89 14.93
C LEU A 371 -17.68 32.93 16.29
N PRO A 372 -17.16 32.25 17.32
CA PRO A 372 -17.65 32.41 18.68
C PRO A 372 -17.50 33.85 19.20
N ARG A 373 -18.28 34.18 20.23
CA ARG A 373 -18.18 35.48 20.90
C ARG A 373 -16.75 35.72 21.39
N GLY A 374 -16.21 36.91 21.12
CA GLY A 374 -14.87 37.32 21.55
C GLY A 374 -13.76 37.00 20.54
N TRP A 375 -14.03 36.16 19.54
CA TRP A 375 -13.09 35.86 18.46
C TRP A 375 -13.12 36.92 17.36
N LYS A 376 -12.05 36.99 16.56
CA LYS A 376 -11.95 37.88 15.39
C LYS A 376 -11.30 37.18 14.21
N TRP A 377 -11.73 37.51 13.00
CA TRP A 377 -10.96 37.19 11.80
C TRP A 377 -9.74 38.11 11.72
N ALA A 378 -8.59 37.53 11.39
CA ALA A 378 -7.34 38.24 11.16
C ALA A 378 -6.57 37.56 10.02
N ARG A 379 -5.53 38.22 9.50
CA ARG A 379 -4.63 37.67 8.46
C ARG A 379 -3.22 37.51 8.99
N PHE A 380 -2.44 36.61 8.41
CA PHE A 380 -1.05 36.36 8.85
C PHE A 380 -0.21 37.65 9.04
N PRO A 381 -0.23 38.64 8.12
CA PRO A 381 0.55 39.87 8.31
C PRO A 381 0.10 40.75 9.49
N GLU A 382 -1.10 40.54 10.02
CA GLU A 382 -1.62 41.22 11.22
C GLU A 382 -1.20 40.53 12.51
N LEU A 383 -0.82 39.25 12.43
CA LEU A 383 -0.52 38.39 13.58
C LEU A 383 0.99 38.16 13.81
N GLY A 384 1.83 38.56 12.86
CA GLY A 384 3.27 38.36 12.95
C GLY A 384 4.01 38.72 11.67
N GLU A 385 5.26 38.27 11.57
CA GLU A 385 6.06 38.40 10.37
C GLU A 385 5.80 37.23 9.42
N LEU A 386 5.32 37.52 8.21
CA LEU A 386 5.18 36.55 7.13
C LEU A 386 6.17 36.90 6.01
N GLY A 387 6.91 35.92 5.50
CA GLY A 387 7.82 36.18 4.39
C GLY A 387 8.42 34.94 3.75
N ARG A 388 8.86 35.07 2.49
CA ARG A 388 9.53 33.98 1.78
C ARG A 388 10.95 33.75 2.29
N GLY A 389 11.39 32.51 2.21
CA GLY A 389 12.80 32.16 2.26
C GLY A 389 13.61 32.79 1.14
N LYS A 390 14.92 32.67 1.23
CA LYS A 390 15.85 33.29 0.28
C LYS A 390 16.89 32.30 -0.17
N SER A 391 16.98 32.10 -1.48
CA SER A 391 18.09 31.40 -2.14
C SER A 391 18.31 32.07 -3.51
N LYS A 392 19.11 33.14 -3.51
CA LYS A 392 19.43 34.01 -4.65
C LYS A 392 20.53 33.46 -5.57
N HIS A 393 21.52 32.74 -5.05
CA HIS A 393 22.67 32.28 -5.85
C HIS A 393 22.24 31.35 -7.00
N ARG A 394 22.92 31.44 -8.14
CA ARG A 394 22.67 30.61 -9.33
C ARG A 394 24.01 30.11 -9.86
N PRO A 395 24.20 28.78 -10.03
CA PRO A 395 23.22 27.71 -9.80
C PRO A 395 22.96 27.44 -8.31
N ARG A 396 21.75 26.96 -7.95
CA ARG A 396 21.35 26.76 -6.53
C ARG A 396 22.11 25.64 -5.82
N ASN A 397 22.75 24.75 -6.58
CA ASN A 397 23.52 23.60 -6.10
C ASN A 397 25.04 23.83 -6.16
N ASP A 398 25.50 25.08 -6.31
CA ASP A 398 26.92 25.41 -6.28
C ASP A 398 27.57 24.90 -4.97
N PRO A 399 28.59 24.01 -5.03
CA PRO A 399 29.28 23.49 -3.85
C PRO A 399 29.80 24.57 -2.90
N ALA A 400 30.16 25.76 -3.40
CA ALA A 400 30.65 26.85 -2.58
C ALA A 400 29.64 27.33 -1.53
N LEU A 401 28.34 27.18 -1.79
CA LEU A 401 27.28 27.54 -0.82
C LEU A 401 27.26 26.63 0.41
N TYR A 402 27.76 25.40 0.26
CA TYR A 402 27.67 24.33 1.26
C TYR A 402 29.02 24.03 1.92
N LYS A 403 30.09 24.67 1.45
CA LYS A 403 31.44 24.52 2.01
C LYS A 403 31.43 24.91 3.49
N ASP A 404 32.00 24.05 4.33
CA ASP A 404 32.05 24.21 5.79
C ASP A 404 30.66 24.48 6.41
N GLY A 405 29.64 23.75 5.94
CA GLY A 405 28.24 23.99 6.28
C GLY A 405 27.94 23.99 7.78
N LYS A 406 27.28 25.07 8.24
CA LYS A 406 26.89 25.30 9.65
C LYS A 406 25.40 25.54 9.82
N TYR A 407 24.77 26.17 8.84
CA TYR A 407 23.40 26.68 8.96
C TYR A 407 22.42 25.71 8.28
N PRO A 408 21.48 25.10 9.03
CA PRO A 408 20.50 24.17 8.46
C PRO A 408 19.75 24.76 7.28
N LEU A 409 19.62 23.97 6.20
CA LEU A 409 18.82 24.31 5.03
C LEU A 409 17.62 23.37 4.95
N VAL A 410 16.46 23.88 5.32
CA VAL A 410 15.17 23.18 5.25
C VAL A 410 14.58 23.32 3.85
N GLN A 411 14.19 22.20 3.24
CA GLN A 411 13.53 22.17 1.93
C GLN A 411 12.06 21.78 2.04
N THR A 412 11.32 21.92 0.93
CA THR A 412 9.88 21.59 0.86
C THR A 412 9.58 20.15 1.26
N GLY A 413 10.50 19.21 0.97
CA GLY A 413 10.36 17.82 1.39
C GLY A 413 10.51 17.64 2.90
N ASP A 414 11.36 18.43 3.55
CA ASP A 414 11.56 18.35 5.01
C ASP A 414 10.32 18.84 5.76
N VAL A 415 9.72 19.94 5.29
CA VAL A 415 8.44 20.47 5.81
C VAL A 415 7.31 19.45 5.61
N ALA A 416 7.18 18.85 4.42
CA ALA A 416 6.14 17.86 4.14
C ALA A 416 6.18 16.61 5.04
N ARG A 417 7.35 16.27 5.60
CA ARG A 417 7.52 15.12 6.51
C ARG A 417 7.47 15.50 7.99
N ALA A 418 7.34 16.78 8.33
CA ALA A 418 7.49 17.32 9.67
C ALA A 418 6.47 16.79 10.68
N LYS A 419 5.25 16.43 10.25
CA LYS A 419 4.14 16.05 11.15
C LYS A 419 4.01 17.05 12.33
N CYS A 420 3.79 18.32 12.01
CA CYS A 420 3.78 19.49 12.92
C CYS A 420 5.15 20.12 13.21
N PHE A 421 6.23 19.35 13.38
CA PHE A 421 7.55 19.92 13.74
C PHE A 421 8.68 19.51 12.80
N VAL A 422 9.40 20.48 12.27
CA VAL A 422 10.56 20.25 11.40
C VAL A 422 11.76 19.91 12.28
N ARG A 423 12.06 18.62 12.40
CA ARG A 423 13.18 18.08 13.21
C ARG A 423 14.40 17.67 12.40
N THR A 424 14.28 17.63 11.07
CA THR A 424 15.32 17.09 10.18
C THR A 424 15.55 18.00 8.99
N TYR A 425 16.79 18.03 8.49
CA TYR A 425 17.21 18.70 7.27
C TYR A 425 18.28 17.87 6.57
N LYS A 426 18.52 18.13 5.29
CA LYS A 426 19.57 17.45 4.51
C LYS A 426 20.77 18.31 4.18
N GLY A 427 20.56 19.62 4.00
CA GLY A 427 21.60 20.55 3.57
C GLY A 427 22.08 21.44 4.71
N LEU A 428 23.33 21.86 4.63
CA LEU A 428 23.92 22.87 5.50
C LEU A 428 24.56 23.95 4.63
N TYR A 429 24.13 25.19 4.79
CA TYR A 429 24.84 26.33 4.20
C TYR A 429 26.07 26.69 5.02
N GLY A 430 27.16 27.03 4.32
CA GLY A 430 28.30 27.74 4.89
C GLY A 430 28.04 29.26 4.93
N GLU A 431 29.09 30.05 5.18
CA GLU A 431 28.96 31.52 5.26
C GLU A 431 28.47 32.14 3.93
N ILE A 432 28.96 31.64 2.78
CA ILE A 432 28.51 32.11 1.46
C ILE A 432 27.02 31.77 1.25
N GLY A 433 26.61 30.58 1.67
CA GLY A 433 25.21 30.14 1.60
C GLY A 433 24.29 30.99 2.47
N LEU A 434 24.72 31.35 3.69
CA LEU A 434 23.97 32.23 4.57
C LEU A 434 23.88 33.67 4.03
N ALA A 435 24.99 34.23 3.49
CA ALA A 435 25.04 35.61 3.01
C ALA A 435 24.01 35.91 1.91
N GLN A 436 23.64 34.91 1.11
CA GLN A 436 22.61 35.01 0.06
C GLN A 436 21.21 34.58 0.51
N SER A 437 21.09 34.07 1.74
CA SER A 437 19.86 33.52 2.33
C SER A 437 19.32 34.41 3.47
N ARG A 438 18.46 33.83 4.31
CA ARG A 438 17.97 34.38 5.57
C ARG A 438 17.89 33.24 6.57
N LEU A 439 18.52 33.43 7.73
CA LEU A 439 18.33 32.56 8.88
C LEU A 439 17.02 32.94 9.59
N TRP A 440 16.14 31.96 9.74
CA TRP A 440 14.89 32.10 10.49
C TRP A 440 15.04 31.44 11.86
N PRO A 441 14.48 32.05 12.91
CA PRO A 441 14.62 31.51 14.26
C PRO A 441 13.81 30.23 14.44
N LYS A 442 14.23 29.39 15.38
CA LYS A 442 13.41 28.34 15.99
C LYS A 442 12.02 28.88 16.37
N GLY A 443 11.00 28.07 16.17
CA GLY A 443 9.60 28.46 16.38
C GLY A 443 8.92 29.09 15.16
N THR A 444 9.67 29.39 14.08
CA THR A 444 9.07 29.81 12.81
C THR A 444 8.24 28.66 12.22
N MET A 445 6.99 28.92 11.87
CA MET A 445 6.19 28.00 11.07
C MET A 445 6.59 28.13 9.60
N CYS A 446 7.05 27.03 9.01
CA CYS A 446 7.27 26.91 7.57
C CYS A 446 5.97 26.51 6.87
N ILE A 447 5.70 27.09 5.70
CA ILE A 447 4.60 26.76 4.80
C ILE A 447 5.19 26.58 3.39
N THR A 448 4.97 25.43 2.77
CA THR A 448 5.41 25.16 1.40
C THR A 448 4.44 25.74 0.38
N ILE A 449 4.97 26.44 -0.62
CA ILE A 449 4.17 27.06 -1.69
C ILE A 449 4.38 26.41 -3.07
N ALA A 450 5.31 25.45 -3.16
CA ALA A 450 5.61 24.68 -4.36
C ALA A 450 5.89 23.20 -4.05
N ALA A 451 5.59 22.32 -5.02
CA ALA A 451 5.68 20.84 -4.98
C ALA A 451 4.76 20.15 -3.94
N ASN A 452 4.77 20.63 -2.70
CA ASN A 452 4.01 20.10 -1.56
C ASN A 452 3.08 21.17 -1.00
N ILE A 453 2.20 21.76 -1.81
CA ILE A 453 1.45 22.98 -1.43
C ILE A 453 0.76 22.86 -0.07
N ALA A 454 0.94 23.90 0.75
CA ALA A 454 0.32 24.09 2.05
C ALA A 454 0.64 23.01 3.09
N ASP A 455 1.68 22.19 2.86
CA ASP A 455 2.34 21.51 3.97
C ASP A 455 3.00 22.52 4.89
N SER A 456 2.95 22.23 6.19
CA SER A 456 3.48 23.12 7.21
C SER A 456 4.16 22.35 8.33
N GLY A 457 5.02 23.07 9.04
CA GLY A 457 5.69 22.56 10.23
C GLY A 457 6.53 23.64 10.91
N ILE A 458 6.71 23.51 12.22
CA ILE A 458 7.39 24.49 13.07
C ILE A 458 8.86 24.09 13.23
N LEU A 459 9.77 25.03 13.00
CA LEU A 459 11.20 24.81 13.17
C LEU A 459 11.57 24.53 14.62
N GLU A 460 12.35 23.47 14.87
CA GLU A 460 12.95 23.21 16.19
C GLU A 460 14.36 23.77 16.39
N PHE A 461 14.91 24.36 15.35
CA PHE A 461 16.24 24.94 15.28
C PHE A 461 16.22 26.11 14.30
N ASP A 462 17.19 27.00 14.40
CA ASP A 462 17.35 28.09 13.43
C ASP A 462 17.70 27.52 12.05
N ALA A 463 17.01 27.97 11.00
CA ALA A 463 17.20 27.41 9.66
C ALA A 463 17.03 28.44 8.54
N CYS A 464 17.79 28.23 7.47
CA CYS A 464 17.55 28.83 6.17
C CYS A 464 16.56 27.97 5.39
N PHE A 465 15.79 28.58 4.49
CA PHE A 465 14.97 27.85 3.51
C PHE A 465 14.84 28.63 2.19
N PRO A 466 14.59 27.94 1.06
CA PRO A 466 14.48 28.57 -0.26
C PRO A 466 13.18 29.39 -0.41
N ASP A 467 13.07 30.09 -1.53
CA ASP A 467 11.91 30.91 -1.93
C ASP A 467 10.61 30.11 -2.13
N SER A 468 10.68 28.77 -2.18
CA SER A 468 9.54 27.85 -2.23
C SER A 468 8.94 27.52 -0.84
N VAL A 469 9.51 28.08 0.22
CA VAL A 469 9.01 27.97 1.60
C VAL A 469 8.78 29.38 2.15
N VAL A 470 7.64 29.58 2.79
CA VAL A 470 7.25 30.81 3.50
C VAL A 470 7.40 30.56 4.99
N GLY A 471 8.02 31.50 5.70
CA GLY A 471 8.08 31.52 7.16
C GLY A 471 7.02 32.44 7.74
N PHE A 472 6.39 31.99 8.82
CA PHE A 472 5.57 32.81 9.71
C PHE A 472 6.15 32.80 11.13
N VAL A 473 6.46 33.98 11.65
CA VAL A 473 6.90 34.21 13.02
C VAL A 473 5.79 34.98 13.74
N PRO A 474 5.06 34.36 14.69
CA PRO A 474 4.02 35.04 15.46
C PRO A 474 4.55 36.26 16.21
N SER A 475 3.66 37.23 16.46
CA SER A 475 3.95 38.35 17.36
C SER A 475 4.34 37.85 18.74
N VAL A 476 5.24 38.58 19.40
CA VAL A 476 5.64 38.33 20.79
C VAL A 476 4.46 38.34 21.77
N GLU A 477 3.38 39.06 21.45
CA GLU A 477 2.13 39.08 22.23
C GLU A 477 1.37 37.74 22.19
N ILE A 478 1.60 36.92 21.14
CA ILE A 478 0.98 35.58 20.99
C ILE A 478 1.93 34.49 21.50
N GLY A 479 3.23 34.61 21.20
CA GLY A 479 4.28 33.70 21.65
C GLY A 479 4.60 32.57 20.66
N ASP A 480 3.70 31.60 20.49
CA ASP A 480 3.97 30.35 19.75
C ASP A 480 3.16 30.22 18.44
N ALA A 481 3.71 29.46 17.48
CA ALA A 481 3.14 29.22 16.16
C ALA A 481 2.14 28.04 16.10
N LEU A 482 2.02 27.24 17.15
CA LEU A 482 1.31 25.95 17.17
C LEU A 482 -0.16 26.05 16.78
N TYR A 483 -0.88 27.07 17.27
CA TYR A 483 -2.26 27.31 16.87
C TYR A 483 -2.40 27.56 15.34
N PHE A 484 -1.44 28.27 14.74
CA PHE A 484 -1.46 28.57 13.32
C PHE A 484 -1.08 27.35 12.46
N GLU A 485 -0.26 26.45 12.98
CA GLU A 485 0.02 25.16 12.35
C GLU A 485 -1.24 24.30 12.28
N PHE A 486 -2.03 24.26 13.36
CA PHE A 486 -3.33 23.60 13.38
C PHE A 486 -4.26 24.17 12.31
N PHE A 487 -4.34 25.51 12.22
CA PHE A 487 -5.10 26.19 11.18
C PHE A 487 -4.62 25.83 9.77
N MET A 488 -3.31 25.89 9.50
CA MET A 488 -2.77 25.57 8.19
C MET A 488 -3.11 24.15 7.74
N ARG A 489 -3.11 23.19 8.67
CA ARG A 489 -3.53 21.80 8.37
C ARG A 489 -5.00 21.68 7.98
N THR A 490 -5.87 22.52 8.54
CA THR A 490 -7.29 22.59 8.12
C THR A 490 -7.48 23.33 6.80
N ALA A 491 -6.69 24.38 6.55
CA ALA A 491 -6.78 25.21 5.36
C ALA A 491 -6.20 24.54 4.10
N LYS A 492 -5.36 23.51 4.25
CA LYS A 492 -4.63 22.84 3.16
C LYS A 492 -5.55 22.45 1.99
N ALA A 493 -6.71 21.83 2.25
CA ALA A 493 -7.61 21.40 1.19
C ALA A 493 -8.10 22.59 0.34
N ARG A 494 -8.57 23.66 0.98
CA ARG A 494 -9.01 24.89 0.30
C ARG A 494 -7.87 25.57 -0.45
N LEU A 495 -6.65 25.56 0.10
CA LEU A 495 -5.47 26.13 -0.55
C LEU A 495 -5.07 25.37 -1.82
N LEU A 496 -5.37 24.08 -1.92
CA LEU A 496 -5.12 23.29 -3.12
C LEU A 496 -6.08 23.65 -4.27
N ASP A 497 -7.28 24.14 -3.98
CA ASP A 497 -8.25 24.59 -5.00
C ASP A 497 -7.79 25.88 -5.71
N PHE A 498 -7.00 26.70 -5.03
CA PHE A 498 -6.40 27.92 -5.61
C PHE A 498 -5.16 27.64 -6.48
N ALA A 499 -4.65 26.40 -6.50
CA ALA A 499 -3.49 26.05 -7.29
C ALA A 499 -3.90 25.83 -8.77
N PRO A 500 -3.31 26.57 -9.74
CA PRO A 500 -3.68 26.46 -11.15
C PRO A 500 -3.60 25.03 -11.69
N SER A 501 -4.48 24.66 -12.63
CA SER A 501 -4.50 23.35 -13.30
C SER A 501 -3.29 23.07 -14.23
N THR A 502 -2.23 23.89 -14.15
CA THR A 502 -1.01 23.72 -14.96
C THR A 502 -0.14 22.58 -14.42
N ALA A 503 0.82 22.12 -15.23
CA ALA A 503 1.64 20.94 -14.93
C ALA A 503 2.43 21.02 -13.59
N GLN A 504 2.64 22.21 -13.03
CA GLN A 504 3.21 22.41 -11.71
C GLN A 504 2.33 23.33 -10.87
N LYS A 505 1.50 22.72 -10.02
CA LYS A 505 0.68 23.43 -9.03
C LYS A 505 1.60 24.20 -8.06
N ASN A 506 1.38 25.51 -7.90
CA ASN A 506 2.02 26.38 -6.90
C ASN A 506 1.00 27.40 -6.37
N ILE A 507 1.17 27.87 -5.13
CA ILE A 507 0.51 29.09 -4.61
C ILE A 507 1.55 30.20 -4.43
N ASN A 508 1.10 31.44 -4.21
CA ASN A 508 1.99 32.58 -3.99
C ASN A 508 1.83 33.12 -2.56
N LEU A 509 2.69 34.08 -2.19
CA LEU A 509 2.65 34.72 -0.87
C LEU A 509 1.34 35.50 -0.64
N GLU A 510 0.82 36.16 -1.68
CA GLU A 510 -0.40 36.96 -1.60
C GLU A 510 -1.62 36.13 -1.20
N ILE A 511 -1.74 34.90 -1.71
CA ILE A 511 -2.79 33.95 -1.27
C ILE A 511 -2.71 33.72 0.25
N LEU A 512 -1.50 33.54 0.80
CA LEU A 512 -1.33 33.35 2.24
C LEU A 512 -1.61 34.65 3.03
N GLU A 513 -1.26 35.81 2.47
CA GLU A 513 -1.52 37.11 3.10
C GLU A 513 -3.02 37.42 3.22
N GLN A 514 -3.86 36.86 2.35
CA GLN A 514 -5.30 37.05 2.34
C GLN A 514 -6.07 36.04 3.19
N LEU A 515 -5.44 34.96 3.67
CA LEU A 515 -6.10 33.93 4.46
C LEU A 515 -6.74 34.48 5.73
N LEU A 516 -8.04 34.23 5.90
CA LEU A 516 -8.78 34.54 7.11
C LEU A 516 -8.52 33.48 8.19
N ILE A 517 -7.83 33.90 9.24
CA ILE A 517 -7.46 33.10 10.40
C ILE A 517 -8.42 33.44 11.54
N PRO A 518 -9.08 32.43 12.15
CA PRO A 518 -9.93 32.65 13.30
C PRO A 518 -9.04 32.87 14.52
N LEU A 519 -9.01 34.07 15.08
CA LEU A 519 -8.21 34.41 16.26
C LEU A 519 -9.09 34.38 17.53
N PRO A 520 -8.86 33.43 18.45
CA PRO A 520 -9.50 33.40 19.77
C PRO A 520 -8.90 34.45 20.73
N PRO A 521 -9.59 34.74 21.85
CA PRO A 521 -8.96 35.30 23.06
C PRO A 521 -7.66 34.56 23.42
N LEU A 522 -6.63 35.27 23.87
CA LEU A 522 -5.32 34.66 24.16
C LEU A 522 -5.39 33.54 25.22
N PRO A 523 -6.13 33.69 26.34
CA PRO A 523 -6.29 32.59 27.29
C PRO A 523 -6.99 31.37 26.67
N GLU A 524 -7.98 31.57 25.79
CA GLU A 524 -8.66 30.51 25.07
C GLU A 524 -7.74 29.82 24.06
N LEU A 525 -6.87 30.57 23.36
CA LEU A 525 -5.84 30.03 22.46
C LEU A 525 -4.99 28.96 23.16
N PHE A 526 -4.47 29.27 24.36
CA PHE A 526 -3.66 28.32 25.13
C PHE A 526 -4.47 27.11 25.59
N ARG A 527 -5.74 27.30 25.99
CA ARG A 527 -6.65 26.19 26.32
C ARG A 527 -6.90 25.28 25.12
N ILE A 528 -7.08 25.84 23.93
CA ILE A 528 -7.22 25.09 22.67
C ILE A 528 -5.96 24.28 22.41
N VAL A 529 -4.78 24.92 22.47
CA VAL A 529 -3.50 24.26 22.20
C VAL A 529 -3.28 23.07 23.13
N ALA A 530 -3.46 23.27 24.44
CA ALA A 530 -3.34 22.20 25.42
C ALA A 530 -4.34 21.07 25.17
N LYS A 531 -5.58 21.39 24.75
CA LYS A 531 -6.60 20.38 24.48
C LYS A 531 -6.31 19.57 23.21
N VAL A 532 -5.84 20.21 22.14
CA VAL A 532 -5.41 19.51 20.92
C VAL A 532 -4.27 18.55 21.23
N ASP A 533 -3.25 18.99 21.97
CA ASP A 533 -2.12 18.15 22.36
C ASP A 533 -2.58 16.88 23.11
N GLN A 534 -3.42 17.04 24.13
CA GLN A 534 -4.03 15.92 24.86
C GLN A 534 -4.76 14.94 23.94
N LEU A 535 -5.59 15.44 23.01
CA LEU A 535 -6.38 14.60 22.11
C LEU A 535 -5.53 13.94 21.02
N MET A 536 -4.44 14.59 20.58
CA MET A 536 -3.49 14.00 19.64
C MET A 536 -2.71 12.85 20.28
N ALA A 537 -2.32 12.98 21.55
CA ALA A 537 -1.73 11.89 22.32
C ALA A 537 -2.67 10.69 22.46
N LEU A 538 -3.97 10.92 22.70
CA LEU A 538 -4.96 9.85 22.70
C LEU A 538 -5.12 9.18 21.32
N CYS A 539 -5.04 9.96 20.23
CA CYS A 539 -4.99 9.39 18.89
C CYS A 539 -3.75 8.51 18.68
N ASP A 540 -2.57 8.93 19.18
CA ASP A 540 -1.34 8.13 19.11
C ASP A 540 -1.51 6.79 19.87
N GLU A 541 -2.12 6.83 21.06
CA GLU A 541 -2.41 5.62 21.84
C GLU A 541 -3.37 4.68 21.12
N LEU A 542 -4.41 5.21 20.48
CA LEU A 542 -5.38 4.44 19.71
C LEU A 542 -4.71 3.74 18.52
N GLU A 543 -3.86 4.46 17.77
CA GLU A 543 -3.08 3.90 16.67
C GLU A 543 -2.12 2.79 17.16
N ALA A 544 -1.44 3.01 18.28
CA ALA A 544 -0.54 2.03 18.88
C ALA A 544 -1.28 0.76 19.35
N LYS A 545 -2.44 0.91 19.99
CA LYS A 545 -3.31 -0.22 20.41
C LYS A 545 -3.78 -1.02 19.20
N LEU A 546 -4.21 -0.33 18.13
CA LEU A 546 -4.65 -0.96 16.89
C LEU A 546 -3.52 -1.75 16.22
N ALA A 547 -2.35 -1.14 16.05
CA ALA A 547 -1.19 -1.79 15.46
C ALA A 547 -0.75 -3.01 16.26
N LYS A 548 -0.77 -2.94 17.60
CA LYS A 548 -0.45 -4.08 18.48
C LYS A 548 -1.47 -5.20 18.33
N SER A 549 -2.76 -4.88 18.26
CA SER A 549 -3.83 -5.87 18.07
C SER A 549 -3.68 -6.59 16.72
N GLN A 550 -3.47 -5.83 15.65
CA GLN A 550 -3.25 -6.36 14.31
C GLN A 550 -2.01 -7.27 14.24
N ALA A 551 -0.88 -6.84 14.79
CA ALA A 551 0.34 -7.65 14.85
C ALA A 551 0.14 -8.95 15.66
N LYS A 552 -0.65 -8.90 16.75
CA LYS A 552 -0.99 -10.10 17.53
C LYS A 552 -1.86 -11.07 16.72
N ALA A 553 -2.92 -10.56 16.06
CA ALA A 553 -3.79 -11.36 15.21
C ALA A 553 -3.00 -12.02 14.07
N GLU A 554 -2.11 -11.27 13.42
CA GLU A 554 -1.28 -11.81 12.34
C GLU A 554 -0.34 -12.92 12.83
N LYS A 555 0.31 -12.73 13.98
CA LYS A 555 1.16 -13.76 14.61
C LYS A 555 0.37 -15.02 14.96
N MET A 556 -0.83 -14.87 15.54
CA MET A 556 -1.69 -16.00 15.89
C MET A 556 -2.15 -16.77 14.65
N ALA A 557 -2.58 -16.06 13.60
CA ALA A 557 -2.95 -16.69 12.32
C ALA A 557 -1.76 -17.46 11.71
N THR A 558 -0.57 -16.86 11.74
CA THR A 558 0.65 -17.50 11.22
C THR A 558 1.04 -18.75 12.02
N ALA A 559 0.94 -18.69 13.35
CA ALA A 559 1.20 -19.83 14.22
C ALA A 559 0.19 -20.96 14.01
N ALA A 560 -1.10 -20.62 13.86
CA ALA A 560 -2.16 -21.58 13.55
C ALA A 560 -1.92 -22.29 12.21
N VAL A 561 -1.58 -21.53 11.16
CA VAL A 561 -1.24 -22.08 9.84
C VAL A 561 -0.03 -23.03 9.93
N LYS A 562 1.04 -22.62 10.62
CA LYS A 562 2.21 -23.49 10.83
C LYS A 562 1.88 -24.77 11.58
N ALA A 563 1.08 -24.67 12.65
CA ALA A 563 0.67 -25.82 13.45
C ALA A 563 -0.20 -26.79 12.64
N LEU A 564 -1.02 -26.29 11.72
CA LEU A 564 -1.84 -27.11 10.81
C LEU A 564 -1.03 -27.79 9.71
N ILE A 565 0.07 -27.18 9.25
CA ILE A 565 0.97 -27.81 8.27
C ILE A 565 1.84 -28.89 8.94
N ALA A 566 2.20 -28.69 10.21
CA ALA A 566 3.06 -29.61 10.97
C ALA A 566 2.31 -30.80 11.57
N ALA A 567 1.04 -30.62 11.96
CA ALA A 567 0.12 -31.72 12.27
C ALA A 567 -0.24 -32.46 10.98
#